data_AF-A0A7V4LYL7-F1
#
_entry.id   AF-A0A7V4LYL7-F1
#
_cell.length_a   1.000
_cell.length_b   1.000
_cell.length_c   1.000
_cell.angle_alpha   90.00
_cell.angle_beta   90.00
_cell.angle_gamma   90.00
#
_symmetry.space_group_name_H-M   'P 1'
#
loop_
_entity.id
_entity.type
_entity.pdbx_description
1 polymer ?
#
loop_
_entity_poly.entity_id
_entity_poly.type
_entity_poly.pdbx_seq_one_letter_code
_entity_poly.pdbx_strand_id
1 'polypeptide(L)' 'KALTFFVDGAQVFEVLDDGTGLESWPFVAPQYLLLNLAVGGTWGGSKGIDESIWPQRLLIDYVRVYQRGNQAQPRRSAVP' A
#
# COMPACT_ATOMS: atom_id res chain seq x y z
N LYS A 1 -10.80 -10.28 -10.31
CA LYS A 1 -10.03 -10.15 -9.04
C LYS A 1 -10.22 -8.73 -8.54
N ALA A 2 -9.97 -8.44 -7.26
CA ALA A 2 -10.12 -7.08 -6.75
C ALA A 2 -9.08 -6.78 -5.68
N LEU A 3 -8.66 -5.52 -5.62
CA LEU A 3 -7.98 -4.95 -4.46
C LEU A 3 -9.01 -4.09 -3.73
N THR A 4 -9.29 -4.44 -2.49
CA THR A 4 -10.29 -3.74 -1.67
C THR A 4 -9.59 -3.17 -0.45
N PHE A 5 -9.82 -1.88 -0.18
CA PHE A 5 -9.18 -1.12 0.88
C PHE A 5 -10.20 -0.76 1.96
N PHE A 6 -9.79 -0.88 3.22
CA PHE A 6 -10.66 -0.70 4.36
C PHE A 6 -10.03 0.22 5.41
N VAL A 7 -10.88 0.99 6.11
CA VAL A 7 -10.55 1.71 7.35
C VAL A 7 -11.58 1.29 8.39
N ASP A 8 -11.14 0.81 9.55
CA ASP A 8 -12.00 0.30 10.64
C ASP A 8 -13.04 -0.75 10.18
N GLY A 9 -12.69 -1.54 9.16
CA GLY A 9 -13.55 -2.57 8.57
C GLY A 9 -14.56 -2.04 7.55
N ALA A 10 -14.68 -0.73 7.36
CA ALA A 10 -15.50 -0.14 6.31
C ALA A 10 -14.71 -0.01 5.00
N GLN A 11 -15.30 -0.45 3.88
CA GLN A 11 -14.67 -0.32 2.55
C GLN A 11 -14.63 1.16 2.13
N VAL A 12 -13.45 1.63 1.73
CA VAL A 12 -13.24 3.02 1.28
C VAL A 12 -12.84 3.13 -0.20
N PHE A 13 -12.30 2.05 -0.78
CA PHE A 13 -11.87 2.04 -2.17
C PHE A 13 -11.80 0.61 -2.72
N GLU A 14 -12.02 0.47 -4.03
CA GLU A 14 -11.90 -0.79 -4.75
C GLU A 14 -11.30 -0.57 -6.13
N VAL A 15 -10.40 -1.48 -6.52
CA VAL A 15 -9.88 -1.60 -7.89
C VAL A 15 -10.25 -2.98 -8.41
N LEU A 16 -10.95 -3.02 -9.54
CA LEU A 16 -11.36 -4.25 -10.20
C LEU A 16 -10.37 -4.62 -11.31
N ASP A 17 -10.02 -5.90 -11.39
CA ASP A 17 -9.39 -6.49 -12.56
C ASP A 17 -10.46 -6.62 -13.65
N ASP A 18 -10.46 -5.67 -14.58
CA ASP A 18 -11.41 -5.61 -15.71
C ASP A 18 -11.04 -6.57 -16.86
N GLY A 19 -9.93 -7.30 -16.73
CA GLY A 19 -9.44 -8.25 -17.73
C GLY A 19 -8.81 -7.62 -18.97
N THR A 20 -8.60 -6.30 -18.99
CA THR A 20 -8.04 -5.60 -20.17
C THR A 20 -6.51 -5.60 -20.23
N GLY A 21 -5.83 -6.07 -19.18
CA GLY A 21 -4.40 -6.39 -19.21
C GLY A 21 -3.59 -5.71 -18.12
N LEU A 22 -2.27 -5.60 -18.32
CA LEU A 22 -1.33 -5.09 -17.31
C LEU A 22 -1.49 -3.61 -17.02
N GLU A 23 -1.94 -2.82 -18.01
CA GLU A 23 -2.18 -1.38 -17.84
C GLU A 23 -3.29 -1.10 -16.83
N SER A 24 -4.37 -1.91 -16.85
CA SER A 24 -5.46 -1.82 -15.87
C SER A 24 -5.17 -2.60 -14.59
N TRP A 25 -4.42 -3.71 -14.70
CA TRP A 25 -4.15 -4.62 -13.59
C TRP A 25 -2.66 -5.02 -13.50
N PRO A 26 -1.78 -4.15 -12.97
CA PRO A 26 -0.35 -4.44 -12.83
C PRO A 26 -0.01 -5.36 -11.64
N PHE A 27 -1.00 -5.89 -10.91
CA PHE A 27 -0.82 -6.64 -9.65
C PHE A 27 -0.59 -8.14 -9.88
N VAL A 28 0.36 -8.48 -10.74
CA VAL A 28 0.65 -9.87 -11.15
C VAL A 28 1.99 -10.40 -10.64
N ALA A 29 2.80 -9.55 -10.01
CA ALA A 29 4.12 -9.88 -9.46
C ALA A 29 4.21 -9.53 -7.96
N PRO A 30 5.15 -10.15 -7.21
CA PRO A 30 5.38 -9.80 -5.82
C PRO A 30 5.61 -8.30 -5.62
N GLN A 31 5.07 -7.76 -4.53
CA GLN A 31 5.16 -6.35 -4.15
C GLN A 31 5.81 -6.21 -2.77
N TYR A 32 6.34 -5.02 -2.48
CA TYR A 32 6.87 -4.66 -1.18
C TYR A 32 5.95 -3.65 -0.50
N LEU A 33 5.87 -3.68 0.83
CA LEU A 33 5.16 -2.66 1.60
C LEU A 33 6.10 -1.46 1.83
N LEU A 34 5.60 -0.26 1.57
CA LEU A 34 6.27 1.00 1.91
C LEU A 34 5.43 1.77 2.94
N LEU A 35 6.04 2.15 4.05
CA LEU A 35 5.45 3.02 5.07
C LEU A 35 6.38 4.21 5.24
N ASN A 36 5.84 5.43 5.12
CA ASN A 36 6.64 6.65 5.20
C ASN A 36 5.87 7.79 5.87
N LEU A 37 6.62 8.70 6.49
CA LEU A 37 6.14 9.99 6.97
C LEU A 37 6.76 11.07 6.06
N ALA A 38 6.12 11.35 4.93
CA ALA A 38 6.57 12.41 4.02
C ALA A 38 6.18 13.80 4.55
N VAL A 39 7.02 14.80 4.24
CA VAL A 39 6.79 16.20 4.59
C VAL A 39 7.03 17.05 3.35
N GLY A 40 6.05 17.89 3.00
CA GLY A 40 6.12 18.75 1.82
C GLY A 40 5.73 18.04 0.52
N GLY A 41 6.44 18.38 -0.57
CA GLY A 41 6.15 17.93 -1.94
C GLY A 41 5.15 18.83 -2.66
N THR A 42 5.08 18.73 -3.99
CA THR A 42 4.21 19.58 -4.82
C THR A 42 2.74 19.47 -4.45
N TRP A 43 2.29 18.30 -4.02
CA TRP A 43 0.93 18.07 -3.51
C TRP A 43 0.80 18.42 -2.02
N GLY A 44 1.55 17.70 -1.16
CA GLY A 44 1.42 17.80 0.30
C GLY A 44 1.89 19.12 0.91
N GLY A 45 2.74 19.87 0.20
CA GLY A 45 3.24 21.20 0.57
C GLY A 45 2.76 22.31 -0.35
N SER A 46 1.66 22.10 -1.10
CA SER A 46 1.12 23.08 -2.06
C SER A 46 0.83 24.46 -1.44
N LYS A 47 0.62 24.53 -0.12
CA LYS A 47 0.43 25.77 0.65
C LYS A 47 1.59 26.09 1.60
N GLY A 48 2.75 25.50 1.37
CA GLY A 48 3.88 25.54 2.29
C GLY A 48 3.77 24.50 3.42
N ILE A 49 4.76 24.52 4.32
CA ILE A 49 4.81 23.69 5.53
C ILE A 49 4.71 24.66 6.71
N ASP A 50 3.84 24.35 7.68
CA ASP A 50 3.75 25.11 8.92
C ASP A 50 4.94 24.76 9.83
N GLU A 51 5.75 25.75 10.15
CA GLU A 51 6.98 25.58 10.94
C GLU A 51 6.70 25.28 12.43
N SER A 52 5.47 25.51 12.91
CA SER A 52 5.11 25.28 14.31
C SER A 52 4.77 23.82 14.64
N ILE A 53 4.61 22.97 13.63
CA ILE A 53 4.08 21.60 13.82
C ILE A 53 5.12 20.62 14.38
N TRP A 54 6.38 21.01 14.53
CA TRP A 54 7.44 20.07 14.90
C TRP A 54 7.50 19.79 16.39
N PRO A 55 7.73 18.53 16.83
CA PRO A 55 8.00 17.31 16.04
C PRO A 55 6.75 16.50 15.67
N GLN A 56 6.85 15.67 14.62
CA GLN A 56 5.80 14.75 14.16
C GLN A 56 6.23 13.28 14.26
N ARG A 57 5.28 12.36 14.47
CA ARG A 57 5.53 10.92 14.61
C ARG A 57 4.46 10.10 13.89
N LEU A 58 4.88 9.08 13.16
CA LEU A 58 4.00 8.03 12.62
C LEU A 58 4.11 6.80 13.53
N LEU A 59 3.06 6.53 14.30
CA LEU A 59 3.02 5.39 15.23
C LEU A 59 2.33 4.20 14.56
N ILE A 60 3.07 3.10 14.42
CA ILE A 60 2.58 1.85 13.85
C ILE A 60 2.84 0.76 14.89
N ASP A 61 1.77 0.20 15.45
CA ASP A 61 1.89 -0.88 16.44
C ASP A 61 2.33 -2.20 15.77
N TYR A 62 1.68 -2.56 14.65
CA TYR A 62 2.04 -3.76 13.91
C TYR A 62 1.61 -3.70 12.43
N VAL A 63 2.28 -4.54 11.63
CA VAL A 63 1.86 -4.93 10.28
C VAL A 63 1.58 -6.43 10.31
N ARG A 64 0.45 -6.86 9.76
CA ARG A 64 0.10 -8.29 9.62
C ARG A 64 -0.26 -8.59 8.18
N VAL A 65 0.32 -9.66 7.64
CA VAL A 65 0.07 -10.14 6.27
C VAL A 65 -0.51 -11.54 6.38
N TYR A 66 -1.67 -11.74 5.76
CA TYR A 66 -2.38 -13.01 5.77
C TYR A 66 -2.51 -13.54 4.34
N GLN A 67 -2.36 -14.84 4.18
CA GLN A 67 -2.61 -15.53 2.91
C GLN A 67 -3.64 -16.64 3.16
N ARG A 68 -4.64 -16.75 2.27
CA ARG A 68 -5.63 -17.82 2.36
C ARG A 68 -4.93 -19.17 2.21
N GLY A 69 -5.14 -20.07 3.17
CA GLY A 69 -4.34 -21.30 3.40
C GLY A 69 -4.37 -22.40 2.33
N ASN A 70 -4.71 -22.10 1.07
CA ASN A 70 -4.72 -23.08 -0.04
C ASN A 70 -4.04 -22.57 -1.32
N GLN A 71 -3.21 -21.53 -1.24
CA GLN A 71 -2.35 -21.14 -2.36
C GLN A 71 -0.91 -21.59 -2.07
N ALA A 72 -0.38 -22.46 -2.94
CA ALA A 72 1.02 -22.89 -2.89
C ALA A 72 1.92 -21.66 -2.76
N GLN A 73 2.78 -21.64 -1.73
CA GLN A 73 3.80 -20.61 -1.58
C GLN A 73 4.59 -20.49 -2.89
N PRO A 74 4.68 -19.30 -3.51
CA PRO A 74 5.63 -19.13 -4.60
C PRO A 74 7.00 -19.51 -4.05
N ARG A 75 7.63 -20.52 -4.67
CA ARG A 75 8.97 -20.98 -4.27
C ARG A 75 9.84 -19.74 -4.24
N ARG A 76 10.45 -19.45 -3.08
CA ARG A 76 11.51 -18.45 -2.99
C ARG A 76 12.55 -18.83 -4.04
N SER A 77 12.58 -18.12 -5.17
CA SER A 77 13.80 -18.06 -5.98
C SER A 77 14.80 -17.37 -5.08
N ALA A 78 15.75 -18.15 -4.55
CA ALA A 78 16.94 -17.60 -3.95
C ALA A 78 17.52 -16.58 -4.95
N VAL A 79 17.47 -15.31 -4.57
CA VAL A 79 18.27 -14.30 -5.26
C VAL A 79 19.71 -14.59 -4.83
N PRO A 80 20.67 -14.72 -5.76
CA PRO A 80 22.10 -14.81 -5.40
C PRO A 80 22.58 -13.57 -4.66
#